data_AF-A0A1H0WZC6-F1
#
_entry.id   AF-A0A1H0WZC6-F1
#
_cell.length_a   1.000
_cell.length_b   1.000
_cell.length_c   1.000
_cell.angle_alpha   90.00
_cell.angle_beta   90.00
_cell.angle_gamma   90.00
#
_symmetry.space_group_name_H-M   'P 1'
#
loop_
_entity.id
_entity.type
_entity.pdbx_description
1 polymer ?
#
loop_
_entity_poly.entity_id
_entity_poly.type
_entity_poly.pdbx_seq_one_letter_code
_entity_poly.pdbx_strand_id
1 'polypeptide(L)'
;MSKRYPPEVREKAVRLALERLAEYESPYAAAKAIGLMVDVHYETLRVWIKKALAERSQPVAQPSQGLPPAEREELLRLRKEVRDLKQANEILKLASAFFARELDPRDH
;
A
#
# COMPACT_ATOMS: atom_id res chain seq x y z
N MET A 1 -3.40 32.93 -4.89
CA MET A 1 -4.34 32.22 -5.79
C MET A 1 -4.02 30.73 -5.72
N SER A 2 -4.87 29.91 -5.07
CA SER A 2 -4.65 28.46 -5.01
C SER A 2 -4.94 27.88 -6.39
N LYS A 3 -3.89 27.43 -7.11
CA LYS A 3 -4.07 26.67 -8.36
C LYS A 3 -4.81 25.39 -8.01
N ARG A 4 -6.09 25.34 -8.35
CA ARG A 4 -6.95 24.18 -8.14
C ARG A 4 -6.69 23.22 -9.30
N TYR A 5 -5.94 22.16 -9.03
CA TYR A 5 -5.72 21.12 -10.03
C TYR A 5 -7.00 20.30 -10.21
N PRO A 6 -7.40 20.00 -11.46
CA PRO A 6 -8.49 19.07 -11.71
C PRO A 6 -8.21 17.70 -11.08
N PRO A 7 -9.24 16.99 -10.60
CA PRO A 7 -9.08 15.68 -9.97
C PRO A 7 -8.40 14.67 -10.91
N GLU A 8 -8.70 14.71 -12.20
CA GLU A 8 -8.10 13.85 -13.22
C GLU A 8 -6.59 14.07 -13.36
N VAL A 9 -6.12 15.31 -13.26
CA VAL A 9 -4.69 15.65 -13.33
C VAL A 9 -3.99 15.11 -12.08
N ARG A 10 -4.62 15.27 -10.91
CA ARG A 10 -4.11 14.72 -9.66
C ARG A 10 -3.98 13.19 -9.72
N GLU A 11 -5.02 12.48 -10.17
CA GLU A 11 -5.00 11.02 -10.24
C GLU A 11 -3.94 10.51 -11.22
N LYS A 12 -3.87 11.09 -12.43
CA LYS A 12 -2.84 10.73 -13.42
C LYS A 12 -1.43 10.98 -12.90
N ALA A 13 -1.20 12.13 -12.28
CA ALA A 13 0.10 12.50 -11.72
C ALA A 13 0.53 11.57 -10.57
N VAL A 14 -0.40 11.25 -9.66
CA VAL A 14 -0.14 10.34 -8.54
C VAL A 14 0.11 8.92 -9.03
N ARG A 15 -0.69 8.43 -9.99
CA ARG A 15 -0.51 7.08 -10.55
C ARG A 15 0.87 6.93 -11.19
N LEU A 16 1.23 7.87 -12.08
CA LEU A 16 2.55 7.89 -12.72
C LEU A 16 3.68 7.96 -11.70
N ALA A 17 3.51 8.77 -10.65
CA ALA A 17 4.51 8.89 -9.60
C ALA A 17 4.68 7.66 -8.73
N LEU A 18 3.62 6.89 -8.49
CA LEU A 18 3.70 5.62 -7.77
C LEU A 18 4.28 4.50 -8.61
N GLU A 19 3.94 4.45 -9.92
CA GLU A 19 4.49 3.47 -10.86
C GLU A 19 6.01 3.58 -10.95
N ARG A 20 6.52 4.81 -11.05
CA ARG A 20 7.97 5.06 -11.16
C ARG A 20 8.66 5.27 -9.83
N LEU A 21 7.95 5.18 -8.69
CA LEU A 21 8.52 5.51 -7.39
C LEU A 21 9.77 4.68 -7.06
N ALA A 22 9.79 3.41 -7.48
CA ALA A 22 10.91 2.49 -7.28
C ALA A 22 12.15 2.87 -8.10
N GLU A 23 12.01 3.70 -9.14
CA GLU A 23 13.13 4.22 -9.95
C GLU A 23 13.84 5.40 -9.26
N TYR A 24 13.27 5.94 -8.18
CA TYR A 24 13.81 7.09 -7.46
C TYR A 24 14.17 6.75 -6.01
N GLU A 25 15.20 7.41 -5.50
CA GLU A 25 15.67 7.23 -4.12
C GLU A 25 14.67 7.72 -3.05
N SER A 26 13.77 8.65 -3.42
CA SER A 26 12.76 9.15 -2.49
C SER A 26 11.50 9.69 -3.18
N PRO A 27 10.37 9.78 -2.45
CA PRO A 27 9.15 10.44 -2.94
C PRO A 27 9.37 11.91 -3.33
N TYR A 28 10.37 12.57 -2.74
CA TYR A 28 10.74 13.93 -3.11
C TYR A 28 11.41 13.98 -4.49
N ALA A 29 12.36 13.07 -4.73
CA ALA A 29 13.03 12.95 -6.04
C ALA A 29 12.03 12.61 -7.15
N ALA A 30 11.13 11.67 -6.90
CA ALA A 30 10.05 11.33 -7.83
C ALA A 30 9.13 12.53 -8.11
N ALA A 31 8.71 13.26 -7.07
CA ALA A 31 7.87 14.44 -7.23
C ALA A 31 8.54 15.57 -8.03
N LYS A 32 9.85 15.75 -7.87
CA LYS A 32 10.63 16.78 -8.60
C LYS A 32 10.75 16.43 -10.08
N ALA A 33 11.05 15.17 -10.39
CA ALA A 33 11.18 14.70 -11.78
C ALA A 33 9.82 14.70 -12.50
N ILE A 34 8.78 14.18 -11.85
CA ILE A 34 7.47 13.97 -12.47
C ILE A 34 6.65 15.25 -12.48
N GLY A 35 6.78 16.11 -11.46
CA GLY A 35 6.05 17.38 -11.39
C GLY A 35 6.28 18.28 -12.61
N LEU A 36 7.50 18.27 -13.15
CA LEU A 36 7.85 18.97 -14.40
C LEU A 36 7.13 18.38 -15.62
N MET A 37 6.91 17.06 -15.67
CA MET A 37 6.25 16.39 -16.79
C MET A 37 4.73 16.60 -16.83
N VAL A 38 4.10 16.74 -15.66
CA VAL A 38 2.63 16.87 -15.53
C VAL A 38 2.17 18.30 -15.27
N ASP A 39 3.08 19.28 -15.32
CA ASP A 39 2.85 20.69 -14.96
C ASP A 39 2.22 20.86 -13.55
N VAL A 40 2.67 20.06 -12.59
CA VAL A 40 2.25 20.13 -11.18
C VAL A 40 3.45 20.49 -10.33
N HIS A 41 3.26 21.47 -9.44
CA HIS A 41 4.30 21.83 -8.48
C HIS A 41 4.75 20.63 -7.65
N TYR A 42 6.06 20.38 -7.59
CA TYR A 42 6.65 19.19 -6.94
C TYR A 42 6.21 19.03 -5.48
N GLU A 43 6.09 20.12 -4.71
CA GLU A 43 5.63 20.06 -3.31
C GLU A 43 4.18 19.54 -3.22
N THR A 44 3.32 19.94 -4.15
CA THR A 44 1.92 19.45 -4.23
C THR A 44 1.89 17.98 -4.57
N LEU A 45 2.67 17.57 -5.58
CA LEU A 45 2.76 16.17 -6.00
C LEU A 45 3.33 15.28 -4.88
N ARG A 46 4.34 15.77 -4.14
CA ARG A 46 4.92 15.07 -2.99
C ARG A 46 3.89 14.80 -1.89
N VAL A 47 3.05 15.79 -1.56
CA VAL A 47 1.97 15.62 -0.58
C VAL A 47 1.00 14.55 -1.05
N TRP A 48 0.64 14.53 -2.33
CA TRP A 48 -0.25 13.52 -2.88
C TRP A 48 0.36 12.12 -2.90
N ILE A 49 1.65 11.98 -3.26
CA ILE A 49 2.37 10.69 -3.20
C ILE A 49 2.43 10.18 -1.77
N LYS A 50 2.81 11.02 -0.80
CA LYS A 50 2.84 10.63 0.62
C LYS A 50 1.46 10.17 1.11
N LYS A 51 0.39 10.88 0.73
CA LYS A 51 -0.98 10.49 1.08
C LYS A 51 -1.35 9.14 0.46
N ALA A 52 -1.05 8.94 -0.82
CA ALA A 52 -1.35 7.68 -1.50
C ALA A 52 -0.52 6.49 -0.96
N LEU A 53 0.73 6.71 -0.56
CA LEU A 53 1.54 5.71 0.13
C LEU A 53 1.00 5.37 1.52
N ALA A 54 0.52 6.37 2.27
CA ALA A 54 -0.13 6.13 3.55
C ALA A 54 -1.44 5.35 3.38
N GLU A 55 -2.25 5.66 2.36
CA GLU A 55 -3.48 4.92 2.02
C GLU A 55 -3.17 3.47 1.58
N ARG A 56 -2.07 3.24 0.87
CA ARG A 56 -1.61 1.90 0.46
C ARG A 56 -1.04 1.07 1.62
N SER A 57 -0.40 1.74 2.58
CA SER A 57 0.19 1.11 3.78
C SER A 57 -0.81 0.95 4.93
N GLN A 58 -1.94 1.65 4.89
CA GLN A 58 -3.05 1.32 5.77
C GLN A 58 -3.63 -0.04 5.35
N PRO A 59 -3.88 -0.96 6.29
CA PRO A 59 -4.61 -2.19 6.01
C PRO A 59 -6.06 -1.82 5.66
N VAL A 60 -6.28 -1.45 4.40
CA VAL A 60 -7.52 -1.01 3.76
C VAL A 60 -8.58 -0.62 4.78
N ALA A 61 -8.37 0.50 5.47
CA ALA A 61 -9.35 1.01 6.44
C ALA A 61 -10.25 2.04 5.76
N GLN A 62 -10.80 1.69 4.60
CA GLN A 62 -12.01 2.32 4.08
C GLN A 62 -12.84 1.24 3.38
N PRO A 63 -13.99 0.83 3.95
CA PRO A 63 -15.04 0.28 3.14
C PRO A 63 -15.64 1.47 2.38
N SER A 64 -15.19 1.61 1.13
CA SER A 64 -16.09 1.80 0.00
C SER A 64 -17.17 2.87 0.17
N GLN A 65 -16.83 4.11 -0.17
CA GLN A 65 -17.84 5.04 -0.67
C GLN A 65 -18.34 4.51 -2.02
N GLY A 66 -19.36 3.63 -2.00
CA GLY A 66 -20.01 3.12 -3.23
C GLY A 66 -20.54 1.70 -3.20
N LEU A 67 -20.11 0.83 -2.26
CA LEU A 67 -20.59 -0.56 -2.21
C LEU A 67 -21.90 -0.69 -1.41
N PRO A 68 -22.84 -1.57 -1.82
CA PRO A 68 -24.03 -1.93 -1.04
C PRO A 68 -23.66 -2.42 0.37
N PRO A 69 -24.52 -2.20 1.38
CA PRO A 69 -24.19 -2.52 2.78
C PRO A 69 -23.83 -4.00 3.01
N ALA A 70 -24.46 -4.93 2.28
CA ALA A 70 -24.15 -6.36 2.37
C ALA A 70 -22.72 -6.69 1.92
N GLU A 71 -22.27 -6.09 0.81
CA GLU A 71 -20.92 -6.30 0.28
C GLU A 71 -19.84 -5.70 1.21
N ARG A 72 -20.18 -4.67 1.99
CA ARG A 72 -19.28 -4.09 3.01
C ARG A 72 -19.09 -5.03 4.20
N GLU A 73 -20.16 -5.63 4.68
CA GLU A 73 -20.11 -6.61 5.78
C GLU A 73 -19.29 -7.83 5.38
N GLU A 74 -19.52 -8.35 4.18
CA GLU A 74 -18.77 -9.47 3.64
C GLU A 74 -17.28 -9.14 3.49
N LEU A 75 -16.94 -7.95 2.97
CA LEU A 75 -15.56 -7.47 2.88
C LEU A 75 -14.87 -7.38 4.24
N LEU A 76 -15.56 -6.87 5.27
CA LEU A 76 -15.01 -6.78 6.62
C LEU A 76 -14.78 -8.17 7.23
N ARG A 77 -15.73 -9.09 7.03
CA ARG A 77 -15.61 -10.49 7.45
C ARG A 77 -14.43 -11.17 6.78
N LEU A 78 -14.34 -11.10 5.45
CA LEU A 78 -13.23 -11.69 4.68
C LEU A 78 -11.88 -11.11 5.09
N ARG A 79 -11.79 -9.81 5.38
CA ARG A 79 -10.54 -9.19 5.87
C ARG A 79 -10.14 -9.65 7.26
N LYS A 80 -11.09 -9.98 8.11
CA LYS A 80 -10.80 -10.56 9.43
C LYS A 80 -10.29 -11.99 9.24
N GLU A 81 -10.98 -12.78 8.44
CA GLU A 81 -10.61 -14.16 8.16
C GLU A 81 -9.24 -14.29 7.50
N VAL A 82 -8.90 -13.45 6.53
CA VAL A 82 -7.56 -13.42 5.92
C VAL A 82 -6.46 -13.06 6.93
N ARG A 83 -6.75 -12.19 7.90
CA ARG A 83 -5.78 -11.85 8.96
C ARG A 83 -5.56 -13.03 9.89
N ASP A 84 -6.64 -13.65 10.34
CA ASP A 84 -6.59 -14.80 11.25
C ASP A 84 -5.86 -15.99 10.58
N LEU A 85 -6.16 -16.26 9.31
CA LEU A 85 -5.48 -17.30 8.52
C LEU A 85 -3.99 -17.03 8.35
N LYS A 86 -3.59 -15.79 8.06
CA LYS A 86 -2.17 -15.43 7.94
C LYS A 86 -1.44 -15.62 9.26
N GLN A 87 -2.04 -15.22 10.37
CA GLN A 87 -1.45 -15.40 11.70
C GLN A 87 -1.28 -16.88 12.05
N ALA A 88 -2.30 -17.70 11.77
CA ALA A 88 -2.19 -19.15 11.95
C ALA A 88 -1.09 -19.76 11.07
N ASN A 89 -0.99 -19.32 9.80
CA ASN A 89 0.03 -19.81 8.88
C ASN A 89 1.45 -19.47 9.38
N GLU A 90 1.66 -18.27 9.92
CA GLU A 90 2.96 -17.90 10.49
C GLU A 90 3.30 -18.73 11.73
N ILE A 91 2.35 -18.99 12.62
CA ILE A 91 2.56 -19.89 13.78
C ILE A 91 2.93 -21.30 13.30
N LEU A 92 2.23 -21.82 12.29
CA LEU A 92 2.49 -23.14 11.73
C LEU A 92 3.87 -23.22 11.08
N LYS A 93 4.27 -22.21 10.30
CA LYS A 93 5.62 -22.15 9.71
C LYS A 93 6.71 -22.11 10.78
N LEU A 94 6.51 -21.32 11.84
CA LEU A 94 7.44 -21.26 12.96
C LEU A 94 7.56 -22.62 13.67
N ALA A 95 6.43 -23.28 13.91
CA ALA A 95 6.42 -24.62 14.49
C ALA A 95 7.11 -25.65 13.57
N SER A 96 6.81 -25.65 12.27
CA SER A 96 7.48 -26.52 11.30
C SER A 96 8.98 -26.28 11.24
N ALA A 97 9.43 -25.02 11.28
CA ALA A 97 10.85 -24.68 11.31
C ALA A 97 11.51 -25.13 12.62
N PHE A 98 10.82 -25.04 13.75
CA PHE A 98 11.30 -25.53 15.05
C PHE A 98 11.50 -27.06 15.03
N PHE A 99 10.47 -27.82 14.63
CA PHE A 99 10.57 -29.28 14.57
C PHE A 99 11.56 -29.77 13.51
N ALA A 100 11.67 -29.09 12.37
CA ALA A 100 12.67 -29.42 11.36
C ALA A 100 14.11 -29.26 11.87
N ARG A 101 14.35 -28.35 12.83
CA ARG A 101 15.65 -28.20 13.50
C ARG A 101 15.88 -29.29 14.55
N GLU A 102 14.88 -29.59 15.38
CA GLU A 102 15.00 -30.67 16.39
C GLU A 102 15.18 -32.07 15.76
N LEU A 103 14.71 -32.28 14.54
CA LEU A 103 14.83 -33.54 13.80
C LEU A 103 16.08 -33.61 12.91
N ASP A 104 16.94 -32.58 12.89
CA ASP A 104 18.18 -32.61 12.10
C ASP A 104 19.21 -33.51 12.82
N PRO A 105 19.63 -34.66 12.24
CA PRO A 105 20.55 -35.60 12.88
C PRO A 105 22.01 -35.09 13.01
N ARG A 106 22.23 -33.78 12.83
CA ARG A 106 23.52 -33.10 12.93
C ARG A 106 23.81 -32.52 14.31
N ASP A 107 22.85 -32.51 15.22
CA ASP A 107 22.96 -32.01 16.60
C ASP A 107 23.29 -33.11 17.65
N HIS A 108 23.88 -34.25 17.23
CA HIS A 108 24.39 -35.31 18.11
C HIS A 108 25.90 -35.49 18.01
#